data_AF-A0A9Q3FDK8-F1
#
_entry.id   AF-A0A9Q3FDK8-F1
#
_cell.length_a   1.000
_cell.length_b   1.000
_cell.length_c   1.000
_cell.angle_alpha   90.00
_cell.angle_beta   90.00
_cell.angle_gamma   90.00
#
_symmetry.space_group_name_H-M   'P 1'
#
loop_
_entity.id
_entity.type
_entity.pdbx_description
1 polymer ?
#
loop_
_entity_poly.entity_id
_entity_poly.type
_entity_poly.pdbx_seq_one_letter_code
_entity_poly.pdbx_strand_id
1 'polypeptide(L)'
;MEKIFLFWNNIIATCGVPKIIFTDRDPKFTSESCTNLYDMLETKLAFPTDYHPQRDGLAERMIQELEDIIWGVCAYGMEYKDHKGYTYD
;
A
#
# COMPACT_ATOMS: atom_id res chain seq x y z
N MET A 1 -0.81 -15.68 5.92
CA MET A 1 -0.15 -15.43 7.23
C MET A 1 1.07 -14.54 7.07
N GLU A 2 2.11 -14.96 6.34
CA GLU A 2 3.37 -14.21 6.19
C GLU A 2 3.22 -12.76 5.70
N LYS A 3 2.39 -12.52 4.66
CA LYS A 3 2.17 -11.16 4.12
C LYS A 3 1.48 -10.20 5.11
N ILE A 4 0.58 -10.72 5.95
CA ILE A 4 -0.11 -9.91 6.98
C ILE A 4 0.89 -9.50 8.05
N PHE A 5 1.77 -10.42 8.46
CA PHE A 5 2.81 -10.16 9.44
C PHE A 5 3.83 -9.13 8.93
N LEU A 6 4.22 -9.22 7.67
CA LEU A 6 5.11 -8.25 7.04
C LEU A 6 4.48 -6.85 7.00
N PHE A 7 3.21 -6.75 6.62
CA PHE A 7 2.48 -5.49 6.62
C PHE A 7 2.39 -4.88 8.03
N TRP A 8 2.09 -5.69 9.04
CA TRP A 8 1.99 -5.24 10.42
C TRP A 8 3.32 -4.70 10.96
N ASN A 9 4.41 -5.44 10.78
CA ASN A 9 5.70 -5.07 11.37
C ASN A 9 6.38 -3.90 10.65
N ASN A 10 6.15 -3.72 9.35
CA ASN A 10 6.84 -2.68 8.60
C ASN A 10 6.00 -1.42 8.43
N ILE A 11 4.69 -1.56 8.20
CA ILE A 11 3.82 -0.42 7.89
C ILE A 11 3.11 0.05 9.16
N ILE A 12 2.37 -0.83 9.84
CA ILE A 12 1.57 -0.43 11.00
C ILE A 12 2.45 -0.03 12.19
N ALA A 13 3.56 -0.74 12.44
CA ALA A 13 4.50 -0.37 13.50
C ALA A 13 5.16 1.01 13.27
N THR A 14 5.37 1.39 12.01
CA THR A 14 6.05 2.64 11.64
C THR A 14 5.07 3.82 11.56
N CYS A 15 3.89 3.60 10.98
CA CYS A 15 2.91 4.66 10.71
C CYS A 15 1.81 4.76 11.78
N GLY A 16 1.72 3.77 12.67
CA GLY A 16 0.61 3.58 13.60
C GLY A 16 -0.60 2.91 12.96
N VAL A 17 -1.59 2.58 13.79
CA VAL A 17 -2.84 1.96 13.34
C VAL A 17 -3.74 3.02 12.68
N PRO A 18 -4.10 2.86 11.39
CA PRO A 18 -4.96 3.81 10.70
C PRO A 18 -6.41 3.67 11.18
N LYS A 19 -7.14 4.79 11.22
CA LYS A 19 -8.58 4.80 11.55
C LYS A 19 -9.45 4.33 10.40
N ILE A 20 -9.03 4.60 9.16
CA ILE A 20 -9.74 4.24 7.93
C ILE A 20 -8.69 3.76 6.92
N ILE A 21 -8.96 2.63 6.28
CA ILE A 21 -8.19 2.14 5.13
C ILE A 21 -9.13 2.14 3.92
N PHE A 22 -8.74 2.85 2.88
CA PHE A 22 -9.37 2.73 1.57
C PHE A 22 -8.69 1.59 0.82
N THR A 23 -9.46 0.60 0.42
CA THR A 23 -8.96 -0.57 -0.28
C THR A 23 -9.93 -0.99 -1.37
N ASP A 24 -9.41 -1.68 -2.37
CA ASP A 24 -10.23 -2.33 -3.38
C ASP A 24 -11.06 -3.48 -2.78
N ARG A 25 -11.96 -4.05 -3.58
CA ARG A 25 -12.79 -5.19 -3.17
C ARG A 25 -12.10 -6.53 -3.41
N ASP A 26 -10.76 -6.59 -3.43
CA ASP A 26 -10.06 -7.87 -3.56
C ASP A 26 -10.47 -8.79 -2.39
N PRO A 27 -10.77 -10.09 -2.65
CA PRO A 27 -11.05 -11.09 -1.63
C PRO A 27 -10.07 -11.11 -0.45
N LYS A 28 -8.81 -10.70 -0.67
CA LYS A 28 -7.81 -10.56 0.39
C LYS A 28 -8.22 -9.56 1.47
N PHE A 29 -8.92 -8.49 1.13
CA PHE A 29 -9.36 -7.46 2.08
C PHE A 29 -10.82 -7.61 2.51
N THR A 30 -11.63 -8.36 1.75
CA THR A 30 -13.03 -8.65 2.08
C THR A 30 -13.23 -10.00 2.79
N SER A 31 -12.17 -10.83 2.90
CA SER A 31 -12.22 -12.08 3.66
C SER A 31 -12.56 -11.87 5.13
N GLU A 32 -13.29 -12.83 5.71
CA GLU A 32 -13.73 -12.79 7.11
C GLU A 32 -12.55 -12.62 8.08
N SER A 33 -11.42 -13.30 7.83
CA SER A 33 -10.22 -13.18 8.66
C SER A 33 -9.63 -11.78 8.66
N CYS A 34 -9.67 -11.08 7.52
CA CYS A 34 -9.15 -9.72 7.41
C CYS A 34 -10.13 -8.70 7.99
N THR A 35 -11.42 -8.83 7.72
CA THR A 35 -12.45 -7.96 8.31
C THR A 35 -12.42 -8.04 9.84
N ASN A 36 -12.36 -9.25 10.40
CA ASN A 36 -12.26 -9.44 11.86
C ASN A 36 -10.99 -8.83 12.45
N LEU A 37 -9.86 -8.91 11.74
CA LEU A 37 -8.61 -8.30 12.17
C LEU A 37 -8.74 -6.77 12.24
N TYR A 38 -9.28 -6.13 11.21
CA TYR A 38 -9.42 -4.68 11.18
C TYR A 38 -10.49 -4.17 12.15
N ASP A 39 -11.55 -4.94 12.38
CA ASP A 39 -12.55 -4.65 13.42
C ASP A 39 -11.93 -4.67 14.83
N MET A 40 -11.05 -5.65 15.12
CA MET A 40 -10.30 -5.69 16.39
C MET A 40 -9.35 -4.51 16.57
N LEU A 41 -8.89 -3.92 15.47
CA LEU A 41 -8.00 -2.76 15.47
C LEU A 41 -8.73 -1.42 15.46
N GLU A 42 -10.07 -1.45 15.52
CA GLU A 42 -10.92 -0.27 15.36
C GLU A 42 -10.67 0.48 14.04
N THR A 43 -10.17 -0.23 13.03
CA THR A 43 -9.87 0.29 11.69
C THR A 43 -11.04 0.03 10.77
N LYS A 44 -11.64 1.10 10.22
CA LYS A 44 -12.73 0.97 9.25
C LYS A 44 -12.18 0.70 7.85
N LEU A 45 -12.57 -0.43 7.26
CA LEU A 45 -12.37 -0.66 5.82
C LEU A 45 -13.43 0.12 5.03
N ALA A 46 -12.96 0.95 4.09
CA ALA A 46 -13.80 1.68 3.16
C ALA A 46 -13.53 1.20 1.73
N PHE A 47 -14.58 0.68 1.08
CA PHE A 47 -14.53 0.25 -0.31
C PHE A 47 -15.16 1.34 -1.17
N PRO A 48 -14.38 2.05 -2.01
CA PRO A 48 -14.94 3.01 -2.96
C PRO A 48 -16.00 2.34 -3.85
N THR A 49 -17.10 3.04 -4.13
CA THR A 49 -18.19 2.46 -4.91
C THR A 49 -17.92 2.45 -6.41
N ASP A 50 -17.09 3.36 -6.88
CA ASP A 50 -16.86 3.67 -8.28
C ASP A 50 -15.40 4.06 -8.48
N TYR A 51 -14.88 3.91 -9.71
CA TYR A 51 -13.55 4.41 -10.10
C TYR A 51 -13.48 5.90 -9.75
N HIS A 52 -12.88 6.23 -8.60
CA HIS A 52 -12.79 7.59 -8.09
C HIS A 52 -11.36 8.10 -8.32
N PRO A 53 -11.05 8.69 -9.49
CA PRO A 53 -9.69 9.12 -9.85
C PRO A 53 -9.09 10.18 -8.91
N GLN A 54 -9.89 10.75 -8.01
CA GLN A 54 -9.43 11.68 -6.97
C GLN A 54 -8.86 10.96 -5.74
N ARG A 55 -9.34 9.75 -5.40
CA ARG A 55 -8.90 8.99 -4.21
C ARG A 55 -8.09 7.77 -4.60
N ASP A 56 -8.67 6.88 -5.40
CA ASP A 56 -7.99 5.69 -5.91
C ASP A 56 -6.89 6.10 -6.88
N GLY A 57 -7.14 7.15 -7.68
CA GLY A 57 -6.12 7.67 -8.58
C GLY A 57 -4.87 8.23 -7.88
N LEU A 58 -4.91 8.58 -6.59
CA LEU A 58 -3.68 8.93 -5.85
C LEU A 58 -2.86 7.69 -5.51
N ALA A 59 -3.51 6.65 -4.99
CA ALA A 59 -2.86 5.38 -4.68
C ALA A 59 -2.37 4.70 -5.97
N GLU A 60 -3.19 4.66 -7.02
CA GLU A 60 -2.83 4.13 -8.34
C GLU A 60 -1.66 4.91 -8.96
N ARG A 61 -1.67 6.25 -8.92
CA ARG A 61 -0.52 7.05 -9.42
C ARG A 61 0.75 6.74 -8.64
N MET A 62 0.67 6.66 -7.31
CA MET A 62 1.84 6.35 -6.48
C MET A 62 2.36 4.93 -6.75
N ILE A 63 1.47 3.96 -6.93
CA ILE A 63 1.85 2.58 -7.31
C ILE A 63 2.52 2.59 -8.68
N GLN A 64 1.95 3.28 -9.68
CA GLN A 64 2.54 3.36 -11.02
C GLN A 64 3.92 4.02 -11.00
N GLU A 65 4.10 5.12 -10.26
CA GLU A 65 5.41 5.77 -10.12
C GLU A 65 6.44 4.83 -9.48
N LEU A 66 6.04 4.07 -8.45
CA LEU A 66 6.91 3.07 -7.82
C LEU A 66 7.25 1.93 -8.78
N GLU A 67 6.28 1.43 -9.53
CA GLU A 67 6.49 0.38 -10.54
C GLU A 67 7.46 0.85 -11.62
N ASP A 68 7.30 2.06 -12.15
CA ASP A 68 8.18 2.63 -13.15
C ASP A 68 9.62 2.75 -12.64
N ILE A 69 9.80 3.17 -11.38
CA ILE A 69 11.11 3.23 -10.72
C ILE A 69 11.71 1.83 -10.58
N ILE A 70 10.95 0.87 -10.04
CA ILE A 70 11.42 -0.51 -9.84
C ILE A 70 11.82 -1.12 -11.18
N TRP A 71 11.00 -0.92 -12.21
CA TRP A 71 11.29 -1.40 -13.55
C TRP A 71 12.55 -0.75 -14.12
N GLY A 72 12.71 0.55 -13.92
CA GLY A 72 13.90 1.29 -14.30
C GLY A 72 15.18 0.75 -13.69
N VAL A 73 15.15 0.48 -12.38
CA VAL A 73 16.30 -0.04 -11.63
C VAL A 73 16.58 -1.49 -11.99
N CYS A 74 15.56 -2.35 -11.95
CA CYS A 74 15.73 -3.80 -12.10
C CYS A 74 15.94 -4.24 -13.56
N ALA A 75 15.26 -3.62 -14.52
CA ALA A 75 15.33 -4.06 -15.92
C ALA A 75 16.42 -3.34 -16.71
N TYR A 76 16.68 -2.07 -16.40
CA TYR A 76 17.63 -1.23 -17.16
C TYR A 76 18.92 -0.91 -16.38
N GLY A 77 19.05 -1.36 -15.13
CA GLY A 77 20.22 -1.09 -14.31
C GLY A 77 20.38 0.39 -13.95
N MET A 78 19.28 1.15 -13.93
CA MET A 78 19.32 2.55 -13.52
C MET A 78 19.56 2.65 -12.01
N GLU A 79 20.35 3.63 -11.59
CA GLU A 79 20.51 3.92 -10.16
C GLU A 79 19.30 4.68 -9.64
N TYR A 80 18.69 4.17 -8.57
CA TYR A 80 17.65 4.91 -7.86
C TYR A 80 18.25 6.12 -7.14
N LYS A 81 17.74 7.30 -7.45
CA LYS A 81 18.10 8.56 -6.77
C LYS A 81 16.88 9.06 -6.00
N ASP A 82 17.06 9.38 -4.72
CA ASP A 82 15.99 9.97 -3.93
C ASP A 82 15.67 11.42 -4.37
N HIS A 83 14.69 12.02 -3.70
CA HIS A 83 14.28 13.41 -3.92
C HIS A 83 15.39 14.46 -3.67
N LYS A 84 16.54 14.05 -3.13
CA LYS A 84 17.73 14.87 -2.90
C LYS A 84 18.87 14.52 -3.87
N GLY A 85 18.68 13.53 -4.74
CA GLY A 85 19.63 13.09 -5.75
C GLY A 85 20.64 12.04 -5.28
N TYR A 86 20.48 11.49 -4.07
CA TYR A 86 21.40 10.49 -3.52
C TYR A 86 20.99 9.07 -3.90
N THR A 87 21.98 8.26 -4.23
CA THR A 87 21.89 6.80 -4.35
C THR A 87 22.20 6.19 -2.99
N TYR A 88 21.46 5.16 -2.57
CA TYR A 88 21.75 4.42 -1.35
C TYR A 88 22.31 3.05 -1.74
N ASP A 89 23.58 2.84 -1.41
CA ASP A 89 24.37 1.62 -1.57
C ASP A 89 24.07 0.54 -0.51
#